data_AF-A0AA39HR34-F1
#
_entry.id   AF-A0AA39HR34-F1
#
_cell.length_a   1.000
_cell.length_b   1.000
_cell.length_c   1.000
_cell.angle_alpha   90.00
_cell.angle_beta   90.00
_cell.angle_gamma   90.00
#
_symmetry.space_group_name_H-M   'P 1'
#
loop_
_entity.id
_entity.type
_entity.pdbx_description
1 polymer ?
#
loop_
_entity_poly.entity_id
_entity_poly.type
_entity_poly.pdbx_seq_one_letter_code
_entity_poly.pdbx_strand_id
1 'polypeptide(L)'
;MKTSLFLVVMFLLVSVDSKCPEGAVFHERTEKCLHLIAVRLTHFEAETSCLSLQGTLALIDRNDRALISGGLFNATLDQAWIASKSRNRSCSTVDLRTGDISPKKCDSKHAYICQRPLGGQLLQNCGNDPKPTCPPCPECPPVTVVSCPSQAPCPPCNIH
;
A
#
# COMPACT_ATOMS: atom_id res chain seq x y z
N MET A 1 -31.84 -12.72 -40.96
CA MET A 1 -31.93 -12.22 -39.56
C MET A 1 -31.28 -13.23 -38.62
N LYS A 2 -29.94 -13.24 -38.48
CA LYS A 2 -29.23 -14.25 -37.65
C LYS A 2 -27.84 -13.76 -37.16
N THR A 3 -27.66 -12.44 -37.07
CA THR A 3 -26.41 -11.80 -36.62
C THR A 3 -26.56 -11.10 -35.26
N SER A 4 -27.78 -11.01 -34.72
CA SER A 4 -28.06 -10.22 -33.52
C SER A 4 -27.81 -10.95 -32.20
N LEU A 5 -27.63 -12.28 -32.21
CA LEU A 5 -27.47 -13.07 -30.97
C LEU A 5 -26.01 -13.21 -30.52
N PHE A 6 -25.04 -13.02 -31.41
CA PHE A 6 -23.61 -13.17 -31.07
C PHE A 6 -23.03 -11.97 -30.29
N LEU A 7 -23.58 -10.77 -30.47
CA LEU A 7 -23.07 -9.56 -29.80
C LEU A 7 -23.46 -9.47 -28.31
N VAL A 8 -24.56 -10.12 -27.89
CA VAL A 8 -25.00 -10.11 -26.49
C VAL A 8 -24.20 -11.10 -25.64
N VAL A 9 -23.72 -12.20 -26.23
CA VAL A 9 -22.92 -13.23 -25.55
C VAL A 9 -21.47 -12.78 -25.31
N MET A 10 -20.96 -11.84 -26.12
CA MET A 10 -19.60 -11.32 -25.98
C MET A 10 -19.45 -10.20 -24.92
N PHE A 11 -20.56 -9.67 -24.39
CA PHE A 11 -20.53 -8.65 -23.32
C PHE A 11 -20.47 -9.24 -21.90
N LEU A 12 -20.50 -10.58 -21.76
CA LEU A 12 -20.33 -11.31 -20.49
C LEU A 12 -18.88 -11.76 -20.25
N LEU A 13 -17.90 -11.11 -20.88
CA LEU A 13 -16.49 -11.38 -20.62
C LEU A 13 -16.03 -10.66 -19.34
N VAL A 14 -16.33 -11.33 -18.23
CA VAL A 14 -15.49 -11.49 -17.04
C VAL A 14 -14.77 -10.22 -16.57
N SER A 15 -15.43 -9.45 -15.70
CA SER A 15 -14.71 -8.65 -14.71
C SER A 15 -13.95 -9.63 -13.82
N VAL A 16 -12.67 -9.87 -14.12
CA VAL A 16 -11.76 -10.44 -13.12
C VAL A 16 -11.59 -9.32 -12.09
N ASP A 17 -12.42 -9.32 -11.05
CA ASP A 17 -12.19 -8.51 -9.86
C ASP A 17 -10.86 -8.97 -9.27
N SER A 18 -9.77 -8.30 -9.66
CA SER A 18 -8.49 -8.48 -8.99
C SER A 18 -8.71 -8.07 -7.54
N LYS A 19 -8.66 -9.04 -6.64
CA LYS A 19 -8.87 -8.85 -5.19
C LYS A 19 -7.95 -7.76 -4.61
N CYS A 20 -6.86 -7.45 -5.29
CA CYS A 20 -5.91 -6.42 -4.93
C CYS A 20 -5.69 -5.41 -6.07
N PRO A 21 -5.32 -4.16 -5.73
CA PRO A 21 -4.90 -3.17 -6.71
C PRO A 21 -3.63 -3.62 -7.44
N GLU A 22 -3.34 -2.99 -8.58
CA GLU A 22 -2.20 -3.33 -9.43
C GLU A 22 -0.87 -3.34 -8.66
N GLY A 23 -0.05 -4.37 -8.92
CA GLY A 23 1.25 -4.58 -8.28
C GLY A 23 1.17 -5.05 -6.83
N ALA A 24 -0.01 -5.17 -6.22
CA ALA A 24 -0.17 -5.76 -4.89
C ALA A 24 -0.51 -7.26 -5.01
N VAL A 25 0.10 -8.07 -4.14
CA VAL A 25 -0.13 -9.51 -4.11
C VAL A 25 -1.16 -9.85 -3.04
N PHE A 26 -2.17 -10.63 -3.43
CA PHE A 26 -3.21 -11.08 -2.53
C PHE A 26 -2.73 -12.23 -1.65
N HIS A 27 -2.91 -12.11 -0.34
CA HIS A 27 -2.64 -13.19 0.61
C HIS A 27 -3.96 -13.83 1.09
N GLU A 28 -4.31 -14.99 0.54
CA GLU A 28 -5.62 -15.64 0.76
C GLU A 28 -5.94 -15.87 2.24
N ARG A 29 -4.95 -16.26 3.04
CA ARG A 29 -5.16 -16.65 4.44
C ARG A 29 -5.34 -15.47 5.40
N THR A 30 -4.78 -14.31 5.07
CA THR A 30 -4.80 -13.12 5.92
C THR A 30 -5.70 -12.03 5.35
N GLU A 31 -6.35 -12.32 4.21
CA GLU A 31 -7.30 -11.47 3.52
C GLU A 31 -6.80 -10.02 3.34
N LYS A 32 -5.52 -9.89 3.00
CA LYS A 32 -4.87 -8.60 2.78
C LYS A 32 -4.06 -8.57 1.49
N CYS A 33 -3.91 -7.37 0.96
CA CYS A 33 -3.08 -7.06 -0.20
C CYS A 33 -1.75 -6.51 0.28
N LEU A 34 -0.65 -7.13 -0.13
CA LEU A 34 0.70 -6.68 0.18
C LEU A 34 1.36 -6.07 -1.05
N HIS A 35 1.86 -4.85 -0.92
CA HIS A 35 2.49 -4.13 -2.03
C HIS A 35 3.90 -3.72 -1.65
N LEU A 36 4.91 -4.29 -2.32
CA LEU A 36 6.30 -3.91 -2.13
C LEU A 36 6.63 -2.70 -2.98
N ILE A 37 7.07 -1.62 -2.33
CA ILE A 37 7.51 -0.40 -2.98
C ILE A 37 9.04 -0.32 -2.88
N ALA A 38 9.70 -0.31 -4.03
CA ALA A 38 11.15 -0.35 -4.13
C ALA A 38 11.86 0.97 -3.75
N VAL A 39 11.11 2.07 -3.64
CA VAL A 39 11.65 3.38 -3.26
C VAL A 39 12.16 3.34 -1.82
N ARG A 40 13.39 3.83 -1.60
CA ARG A 40 14.02 3.79 -0.28
C ARG A 40 13.70 5.05 0.53
N LEU A 41 12.92 4.89 1.58
CA LEU A 41 12.46 5.95 2.48
C LEU A 41 12.82 5.64 3.93
N THR A 42 12.82 6.66 4.78
CA THR A 42 12.81 6.45 6.24
C THR A 42 11.52 5.77 6.66
N HIS A 43 11.49 5.18 7.85
CA HIS A 43 10.30 4.47 8.33
C HIS A 43 9.06 5.38 8.38
N PHE A 44 9.22 6.62 8.86
CA PHE A 44 8.15 7.61 8.93
C PHE A 44 7.63 8.05 7.55
N GLU A 45 8.54 8.30 6.60
CA GLU A 45 8.18 8.63 5.22
C GLU A 45 7.47 7.44 4.53
N ALA A 46 7.93 6.21 4.77
CA ALA A 46 7.30 5.00 4.24
C ALA A 46 5.88 4.81 4.79
N GLU A 47 5.66 5.06 6.09
CA GLU A 47 4.33 5.03 6.71
C GLU A 47 3.40 6.07 6.07
N THR A 48 3.88 7.30 5.94
CA THR A 48 3.13 8.38 5.28
C THR A 48 2.80 8.02 3.83
N SER A 49 3.74 7.40 3.11
CA SER A 49 3.50 6.95 1.75
C SER A 49 2.45 5.84 1.68
N CYS A 50 2.46 4.86 2.59
CA CYS A 50 1.39 3.85 2.64
C CYS A 50 0.02 4.46 2.93
N LEU A 51 -0.06 5.48 3.78
CA LEU A 51 -1.31 6.21 4.06
C LEU A 51 -1.86 6.89 2.81
N SER A 52 -1.00 7.49 1.97
CA SER A 52 -1.42 8.09 0.70
C SER A 52 -2.01 7.08 -0.29
N LEU A 53 -1.59 5.82 -0.18
CA LEU A 53 -2.13 4.68 -0.92
C LEU A 53 -3.33 4.02 -0.23
N GLN A 54 -3.93 4.69 0.76
CA GLN A 54 -5.06 4.20 1.56
C GLN A 54 -4.75 2.85 2.21
N GLY A 55 -3.52 2.70 2.70
CA GLY A 55 -3.04 1.53 3.43
C GLY A 55 -2.21 1.93 4.63
N THR A 56 -1.53 0.95 5.21
CA THR A 56 -0.56 1.16 6.29
C THR A 56 0.68 0.34 6.00
N LEU A 57 1.77 0.55 6.75
CA LEU A 57 2.87 -0.40 6.71
C LEU A 57 2.36 -1.79 7.08
N ALA A 58 2.87 -2.80 6.38
CA ALA A 58 2.38 -4.16 6.52
C ALA A 58 2.70 -4.73 7.90
N LEU A 59 1.68 -5.25 8.58
CA LEU A 59 1.85 -6.08 9.75
C LEU A 59 2.14 -7.50 9.27
N ILE A 60 3.41 -7.90 9.34
CA ILE A 60 3.89 -9.20 8.87
C ILE A 60 3.79 -10.23 9.99
N ASP A 61 2.97 -11.25 9.77
CA ASP A 61 2.82 -12.42 10.64
C ASP A 61 3.61 -13.62 10.12
N ARG A 62 3.48 -14.78 10.78
CA ARG A 62 4.22 -16.00 10.43
C ARG A 62 3.92 -16.50 9.00
N ASN A 63 2.68 -16.38 8.54
CA ASN A 63 2.27 -16.83 7.21
C ASN A 63 2.84 -15.90 6.14
N ASP A 64 2.77 -14.59 6.38
CA ASP A 64 3.33 -13.61 5.45
C ASP A 64 4.84 -13.84 5.27
N ARG A 65 5.56 -14.13 6.36
CA ARG A 65 7.00 -14.44 6.32
C ARG A 65 7.31 -15.63 5.42
N ALA A 66 6.49 -16.68 5.48
CA ALA A 66 6.66 -17.87 4.66
C ALA A 66 6.44 -17.58 3.16
N LEU A 67 5.51 -16.68 2.83
CA LEU A 67 5.35 -16.25 1.43
C LEU A 67 6.53 -15.37 1.00
N ILE A 68 6.95 -14.43 1.84
CA ILE A 68 8.08 -13.54 1.56
C ILE A 68 9.33 -14.37 1.27
N SER A 69 9.67 -15.34 2.14
CA SER A 69 10.81 -16.22 1.93
C SER A 69 10.65 -17.19 0.75
N GLY A 70 9.40 -17.51 0.39
CA GLY A 70 9.05 -18.22 -0.84
C GLY A 70 9.20 -17.38 -2.12
N GLY A 71 9.64 -16.13 -2.02
CA GLY A 71 9.89 -15.27 -3.17
C GLY A 71 8.67 -14.46 -3.62
N LEU A 72 7.72 -14.17 -2.73
CA LEU A 72 6.48 -13.41 -3.03
C LEU A 72 6.68 -12.20 -3.93
N PHE A 73 7.77 -11.46 -3.71
CA PHE A 73 8.04 -10.22 -4.42
C PHE A 73 9.09 -10.33 -5.53
N ASN A 74 9.71 -11.50 -5.71
CA ASN A 74 10.83 -11.75 -6.65
C ASN A 74 11.81 -10.57 -6.75
N ALA A 75 12.12 -9.94 -5.60
CA ALA A 75 12.82 -8.67 -5.57
C ALA A 75 14.32 -8.88 -5.38
N THR A 76 15.13 -8.07 -6.07
CA THR A 76 16.58 -7.97 -5.82
C THR A 76 16.92 -7.18 -4.55
N LEU A 77 15.90 -6.74 -3.83
CA LEU A 77 16.00 -5.97 -2.60
C LEU A 77 16.21 -6.91 -1.42
N ASP A 78 17.08 -6.54 -0.49
CA ASP A 78 17.38 -7.41 0.65
C ASP A 78 16.38 -7.23 1.79
N GLN A 79 15.97 -5.99 2.08
CA GLN A 79 15.13 -5.67 3.24
C GLN A 79 14.09 -4.60 2.94
N ALA A 80 12.94 -4.70 3.60
CA ALA A 80 11.87 -3.72 3.51
C ALA A 80 11.27 -3.36 4.88
N TRP A 81 10.88 -2.10 5.07
CA TRP A 81 10.13 -1.64 6.24
C TRP A 81 8.76 -2.31 6.33
N ILE A 82 8.40 -2.61 7.58
CA ILE A 82 7.11 -3.17 7.98
C ILE A 82 6.58 -2.39 9.19
N ALA A 83 5.34 -2.67 9.59
CA ALA A 83 4.77 -2.07 10.80
C ALA A 83 5.61 -2.46 12.02
N SER A 84 6.03 -1.46 12.80
CA SER A 84 6.82 -1.67 14.01
C SER A 84 5.94 -1.68 15.24
N LYS A 85 6.19 -2.66 16.12
CA LYS A 85 5.63 -2.68 17.48
C LYS A 85 6.56 -2.03 18.52
N SER A 86 7.76 -1.62 18.10
CA SER A 86 8.80 -1.07 18.98
C SER A 86 8.48 0.37 19.35
N ARG A 87 8.59 0.70 20.65
CA ARG A 87 8.45 2.08 21.18
C ARG A 87 9.77 2.84 21.27
N ASN A 88 10.86 2.25 20.76
CA ASN A 88 12.20 2.83 20.80
C ASN A 88 12.55 3.55 19.47
N ARG A 89 13.76 4.12 19.37
CA ARG A 89 14.33 4.64 18.10
C ARG A 89 14.67 3.54 17.06
N SER A 90 14.20 2.32 17.27
CA SER A 90 14.40 1.19 16.36
C SER A 90 13.08 0.75 15.73
N CYS A 91 13.09 0.66 14.41
CA CYS A 91 11.99 0.25 13.57
C CYS A 91 12.30 -1.15 12.99
N SER A 92 11.32 -1.77 12.32
CA SER A 92 11.34 -3.18 11.97
C SER A 92 11.41 -3.33 10.47
N THR A 93 12.41 -4.07 9.99
CA THR A 93 12.47 -4.52 8.60
C THR A 93 12.23 -6.02 8.52
N VAL A 94 11.63 -6.48 7.43
CA VAL A 94 11.66 -7.89 7.03
C VAL A 94 12.75 -8.09 5.99
N ASP A 95 13.51 -9.17 6.11
CA ASP A 95 14.40 -9.67 5.06
C ASP A 95 13.55 -10.33 3.97
N LEU A 96 13.69 -9.88 2.72
CA LEU A 96 12.85 -10.33 1.62
C LEU A 96 13.26 -11.72 1.08
N ARG A 97 14.40 -12.27 1.51
CA ARG A 97 14.86 -13.60 1.13
C ARG A 97 14.56 -14.64 2.20
N THR A 98 14.78 -14.30 3.47
CA THR A 98 14.59 -15.25 4.58
C THR A 98 13.24 -15.07 5.27
N GLY A 99 12.57 -13.93 5.09
CA GLY A 99 11.36 -13.58 5.81
C GLY A 99 11.63 -13.17 7.27
N ASP A 100 12.89 -13.00 7.69
CA ASP A 100 13.22 -12.67 9.08
C ASP A 100 13.01 -11.21 9.41
N ILE A 101 12.48 -10.94 10.61
CA ILE A 101 12.25 -9.58 11.09
C ILE A 101 13.43 -9.17 11.96
N SER A 102 14.05 -8.04 11.61
CA SER A 102 15.17 -7.47 12.35
C SER A 102 14.94 -5.98 12.67
N PRO A 103 15.44 -5.50 13.82
CA PRO A 103 15.39 -4.09 14.14
C PRO A 103 16.45 -3.30 13.35
N LYS A 104 16.11 -2.07 12.95
CA LYS A 104 16.97 -1.11 12.27
C LYS A 104 16.73 0.30 12.81
N LYS A 105 17.66 1.23 12.58
CA LYS A 105 17.46 2.64 12.95
C LYS A 105 16.36 3.24 12.08
N CYS A 106 15.34 3.88 12.67
CA CYS A 106 14.18 4.37 11.91
C CYS A 106 14.54 5.39 10.80
N ASP A 107 15.65 6.11 10.96
CA ASP A 107 16.13 7.11 10.01
C ASP A 107 16.92 6.51 8.84
N SER A 108 17.16 5.19 8.81
CA SER A 108 17.76 4.54 7.64
C SER A 108 16.76 4.44 6.49
N LYS A 109 17.25 4.39 5.24
CA LYS A 109 16.39 4.33 4.06
C LYS A 109 16.29 2.91 3.52
N HIS A 110 15.08 2.36 3.48
CA HIS A 110 14.80 1.03 2.94
C HIS A 110 13.56 1.07 2.06
N ALA A 111 13.43 0.07 1.17
CA ALA A 111 12.16 -0.25 0.54
C ALA A 111 11.10 -0.55 1.61
N TYR A 112 9.83 -0.65 1.27
CA TYR A 112 8.77 -0.84 2.26
C TYR A 112 7.58 -1.60 1.70
N ILE A 113 6.86 -2.29 2.59
CA ILE A 113 5.68 -3.06 2.22
C ILE A 113 4.45 -2.36 2.82
N CYS A 114 3.52 -1.96 1.96
CA CYS A 114 2.21 -1.50 2.39
C CYS A 114 1.22 -2.67 2.43
N GLN A 115 0.29 -2.64 3.38
CA GLN A 115 -0.86 -3.53 3.41
C GLN A 115 -2.17 -2.76 3.25
N ARG A 116 -3.15 -3.41 2.62
CA ARG A 116 -4.56 -2.95 2.54
C ARG A 116 -5.50 -4.13 2.80
N PRO A 117 -6.59 -3.95 3.56
CA PRO A 117 -7.59 -5.00 3.76
C PRO A 117 -8.39 -5.28 2.48
N LEU A 118 -8.82 -6.53 2.28
CA LEU A 118 -9.80 -6.86 1.24
C LEU A 118 -11.14 -6.18 1.52
N GLY A 119 -11.76 -5.63 0.47
CA GLY A 119 -13.09 -5.03 0.60
C GLY A 119 -13.12 -3.73 1.40
N GLY A 120 -11.97 -3.06 1.56
CA GLY A 120 -11.92 -1.70 2.08
C GLY A 120 -12.57 -0.70 1.12
N GLN A 121 -13.90 -0.73 1.03
CA GLN A 121 -14.62 0.52 1.16
C GLN A 121 -14.16 1.09 2.50
N LEU A 122 -13.39 2.18 2.42
CA LEU A 122 -13.56 3.30 3.32
C LEU A 122 -14.44 2.99 4.53
N LEU A 123 -13.86 2.90 5.72
CA LEU A 123 -14.49 3.63 6.84
C LEU A 123 -14.19 5.14 6.67
N GLN A 124 -14.56 5.65 5.50
CA GLN A 124 -15.20 6.95 5.36
C GLN A 124 -16.63 6.60 4.97
N ASN A 125 -17.40 6.12 5.94
CA ASN A 125 -18.82 6.45 5.97
C ASN A 125 -18.91 7.96 6.28
N CYS A 126 -18.45 8.80 5.35
CA CYS A 126 -19.03 10.13 5.21
C CYS A 126 -20.34 9.78 4.50
N GLY A 127 -21.49 10.03 5.14
CA GLY A 127 -22.79 9.52 4.72
C GLY A 127 -23.20 10.01 3.33
N ASN A 128 -24.44 10.41 3.13
CA ASN A 128 -24.84 11.05 1.86
C ASN A 128 -24.19 12.45 1.65
N ASP A 129 -23.12 12.77 2.36
CA ASP A 129 -22.41 14.04 2.28
C ASP A 129 -21.43 14.05 1.10
N PRO A 130 -21.27 15.21 0.43
CA PRO A 130 -20.34 15.35 -0.68
C PRO A 130 -18.92 14.99 -0.22
N LYS A 131 -18.31 14.04 -0.91
CA LYS A 131 -16.92 13.58 -0.74
C LYS A 131 -16.00 14.77 -0.41
N PRO A 132 -15.28 14.78 0.73
CA PRO A 132 -14.36 15.85 1.03
C PRO A 132 -13.29 15.92 -0.07
N THR A 133 -13.25 17.04 -0.78
CA THR A 133 -12.18 17.34 -1.73
C THR A 133 -10.93 17.69 -0.95
N CYS A 134 -9.92 16.82 -1.01
CA CYS A 134 -8.58 17.16 -0.53
C CYS A 134 -8.04 18.35 -1.34
N PRO A 135 -7.23 19.23 -0.73
CA PRO A 135 -6.58 20.32 -1.46
C PRO A 135 -5.70 19.73 -2.57
N PRO A 136 -5.67 20.38 -3.76
CA PRO A 136 -4.83 19.93 -4.87
C PRO A 136 -3.37 19.80 -4.44
N CYS A 137 -2.69 18.76 -4.91
CA CYS A 137 -1.26 18.59 -4.64
C CYS A 137 -0.51 19.81 -5.17
N PRO A 138 0.37 20.44 -4.37
CA PRO A 138 1.19 21.53 -4.86
C PRO A 138 2.11 21.01 -5.98
N GLU A 139 2.21 21.77 -7.08
CA GLU A 139 3.12 21.45 -8.17
C GLU A 139 4.57 21.52 -7.66
N CYS A 140 5.34 20.46 -7.86
CA CYS A 140 6.77 20.49 -7.55
C CYS A 140 7.48 21.39 -8.57
N PRO A 141 8.27 22.38 -8.12
CA PRO A 141 9.01 23.25 -9.03
C PRO A 141 10.05 22.44 -9.84
N PRO A 142 10.34 22.82 -11.09
CA PRO A 142 11.31 22.13 -11.92
C PRO A 142 12.73 22.26 -11.35
N VAL A 143 13.23 21.14 -10.82
CA VAL A 143 14.63 20.66 -10.67
C VAL A 143 15.65 21.52 -9.92
N THR A 144 15.41 22.79 -9.58
CA THR A 144 16.40 23.61 -8.83
C THR A 144 16.17 23.73 -7.33
N VAL A 145 15.23 22.98 -6.74
CA VAL A 145 15.01 22.99 -5.27
C VAL A 145 14.80 21.58 -4.74
N VAL A 146 15.61 21.21 -3.74
CA VAL A 146 15.82 19.83 -3.21
C VAL A 146 14.64 19.26 -2.39
N SER A 147 13.52 19.96 -2.28
CA SER A 147 12.36 19.45 -1.54
C SER A 147 11.05 20.00 -2.08
N CYS A 148 10.14 19.10 -2.44
CA CYS A 148 8.75 19.47 -2.69
C CYS A 148 8.09 19.92 -1.36
N PRO A 149 7.22 20.94 -1.39
CA PRO A 149 6.49 21.36 -0.19
C PRO A 149 5.58 20.23 0.31
N SER A 150 5.57 20.01 1.63
CA SER A 150 4.70 19.00 2.26
C SER A 150 3.23 19.40 2.09
N GLN A 151 2.40 18.50 1.56
CA GLN A 151 0.96 18.72 1.39
C GLN A 151 0.26 18.85 2.75
N ALA A 152 -0.73 19.74 2.85
CA ALA A 152 -1.58 19.83 4.02
C ALA A 152 -2.39 18.52 4.20
N PRO A 153 -2.56 18.01 5.44
CA PRO A 153 -3.36 16.82 5.67
C PRO A 153 -4.80 17.05 5.20
N CYS A 154 -5.42 16.04 4.60
CA CYS A 154 -6.84 16.13 4.22
C CYS A 154 -7.69 16.39 5.48
N PRO A 155 -8.72 17.26 5.39
CA PRO A 155 -9.56 17.54 6.54
C PRO A 155 -10.28 16.26 7.01
N PRO A 156 -10.48 16.09 8.33
CA PRO A 156 -11.30 15.00 8.86
C PRO A 156 -12.74 15.15 8.36
N CYS A 157 -13.45 14.03 8.11
CA CYS A 157 -14.89 14.09 7.80
C CYS A 157 -15.63 14.69 9.00
N ASN A 158 -16.51 15.65 8.74
CA ASN A 158 -17.35 16.26 9.75
C ASN A 158 -18.52 15.31 10.02
N ILE A 159 -18.47 14.56 11.12
CA ILE A 159 -19.54 13.66 11.53
C ILE A 159 -20.51 14.50 12.37
N HIS A 160 -21.65 14.89 11.80
CA HIS A 160 -22.71 15.60 12.52
C HIS A 160 -23.77 14.62 13.06
#